data_AF-A0A3S4CXG6-F1
#
_entry.id   AF-A0A3S4CXG6-F1
#
_cell.length_a   1.000
_cell.length_b   1.000
_cell.length_c   1.000
_cell.angle_alpha   90.00
_cell.angle_beta   90.00
_cell.angle_gamma   90.00
#
_symmetry.space_group_name_H-M   'P 1'
#
loop_
_entity.id
_entity.type
_entity.pdbx_description
1 polymer ?
#
loop_
_entity_poly.entity_id
_entity_poly.type
_entity_poly.pdbx_seq_one_letter_code
_entity_poly.pdbx_strand_id
1 'polypeptide(L)'
;MAYRRVMERSLRKEHPDLKGNLADRIKALEGTLPDAIIDMANQVRFLGNDGAHDEDDPDMEDVANGRDFVRLYLVYTYELPARIARAVKAREDRKITKAG
;
A
#
# COMPACT_ATOMS: atom_id res chain seq x y z
N MET A 1 14.74 -5.88 -1.92
CA MET A 1 15.45 -4.57 -2.02
C MET A 1 14.66 -3.44 -2.71
N ALA A 2 13.97 -3.63 -3.84
CA ALA A 2 13.20 -2.54 -4.49
C ALA A 2 11.82 -2.26 -3.86
N TYR A 3 11.04 -3.31 -3.58
CA TYR A 3 9.67 -3.22 -3.03
C TYR A 3 9.63 -2.54 -1.66
N ARG A 4 10.52 -2.95 -0.75
CA ARG A 4 10.72 -2.31 0.56
C ARG A 4 10.92 -0.80 0.43
N ARG A 5 11.78 -0.39 -0.50
CA ARG A 5 12.10 1.04 -0.71
C ARG A 5 10.95 1.84 -1.29
N VAL A 6 10.11 1.23 -2.12
CA VAL A 6 8.86 1.84 -2.60
C VAL A 6 7.92 2.10 -1.43
N MET A 7 7.74 1.12 -0.54
CA MET A 7 6.91 1.27 0.66
C MET A 7 7.44 2.37 1.59
N GLU A 8 8.73 2.35 1.92
CA GLU A 8 9.33 3.37 2.78
C GLU A 8 9.14 4.78 2.24
N ARG A 9 9.27 4.97 0.91
CA ARG A 9 9.05 6.26 0.26
C ARG A 9 7.60 6.69 0.26
N SER A 10 6.67 5.78 -0.03
CA SER A 10 5.24 6.09 0.00
C SER A 10 4.77 6.44 1.42
N LEU A 11 5.15 5.63 2.40
CA LEU A 11 4.78 5.87 3.81
C LEU A 11 5.35 7.20 4.31
N ARG A 12 6.59 7.55 3.96
CA ARG A 12 7.16 8.84 4.32
C ARG A 12 6.40 10.03 3.71
N LYS A 13 5.80 9.84 2.53
CA LYS A 13 5.06 10.89 1.83
C LYS A 13 3.67 11.07 2.41
N GLU A 14 2.93 9.98 2.62
CA GLU A 14 1.52 10.05 3.09
C GLU A 14 1.43 10.19 4.61
N HIS A 15 2.40 9.61 5.34
CA HIS A 15 2.39 9.53 6.80
C HIS A 15 3.76 9.91 7.38
N PRO A 16 4.20 11.17 7.24
CA PRO A 16 5.53 11.62 7.66
C PRO A 16 5.77 11.47 9.17
N ASP A 17 4.70 11.40 9.97
CA ASP A 17 4.75 11.31 11.42
C ASP A 17 4.96 9.89 11.95
N LEU A 18 4.81 8.86 11.10
CA LEU A 18 5.01 7.48 11.51
C LEU A 18 6.49 7.20 11.77
N LYS A 19 6.78 6.72 12.99
CA LYS A 19 8.12 6.37 13.46
C LYS A 19 8.27 4.85 13.55
N GLY A 20 9.50 4.40 13.78
CA GLY A 20 9.83 2.96 13.85
C GLY A 20 10.28 2.38 12.51
N ASN A 21 10.43 1.06 12.49
CA ASN A 21 10.85 0.29 11.32
C ASN A 21 9.68 0.13 10.33
N LEU A 22 9.91 -0.52 9.18
CA LEU A 22 8.86 -0.66 8.17
C LEU A 22 7.65 -1.44 8.69
N ALA A 23 7.87 -2.51 9.47
CA ALA A 23 6.80 -3.31 10.04
C ALA A 23 5.93 -2.48 11.01
N ASP A 24 6.56 -1.69 11.89
CA ASP A 24 5.87 -0.78 12.82
C ASP A 24 4.96 0.20 12.06
N ARG A 25 5.46 0.75 10.96
CA ARG A 25 4.72 1.72 10.13
C ARG A 25 3.57 1.06 9.38
N ILE A 26 3.75 -0.16 8.88
CA ILE A 26 2.67 -0.93 8.23
C ILE A 26 1.59 -1.26 9.25
N LYS A 27 1.97 -1.69 10.45
CA LYS A 27 1.03 -1.97 11.54
C LYS A 27 0.21 -0.73 11.93
N ALA A 28 0.83 0.45 11.91
CA ALA A 28 0.13 1.71 12.16
C ALA A 28 -0.93 2.08 11.10
N LEU A 29 -0.98 1.36 9.97
CA LEU A 29 -2.02 1.52 8.94
C LEU A 29 -3.25 0.63 9.18
N GLU A 30 -3.27 -0.20 10.22
CA GLU A 30 -4.47 -0.95 10.64
C GLU A 30 -5.66 0.01 10.80
N GLY A 31 -6.79 -0.33 10.19
CA GLY A 31 -7.99 0.51 10.16
C GLY A 31 -8.02 1.59 9.07
N THR A 32 -6.91 1.84 8.35
CA THR A 32 -6.89 2.71 7.16
C THR A 32 -6.85 1.92 5.85
N LEU A 33 -6.15 0.79 5.87
CA LEU A 33 -6.16 -0.21 4.80
C LEU A 33 -7.08 -1.37 5.17
N PRO A 34 -7.63 -2.10 4.19
CA PRO A 34 -8.36 -3.33 4.45
C PRO A 34 -7.46 -4.34 5.18
N ASP A 35 -8.02 -5.04 6.17
CA ASP A 35 -7.29 -6.03 6.99
C ASP A 35 -6.56 -7.07 6.14
N ALA A 36 -7.19 -7.52 5.04
CA ALA A 36 -6.57 -8.46 4.10
C ALA A 36 -5.25 -7.97 3.48
N ILE A 37 -5.07 -6.65 3.29
CA ILE A 37 -3.81 -6.07 2.79
C ILE A 37 -2.76 -6.05 3.90
N ILE A 38 -3.16 -5.77 5.15
CA ILE A 38 -2.28 -5.79 6.32
C ILE A 38 -1.79 -7.22 6.61
N ASP A 39 -2.70 -8.19 6.58
CA ASP A 39 -2.37 -9.60 6.78
C ASP A 39 -1.37 -10.09 5.73
N MET A 40 -1.55 -9.69 4.47
CA MET A 40 -0.60 -9.99 3.40
C MET A 40 0.77 -9.35 3.66
N ALA A 41 0.82 -8.13 4.20
CA ALA A 41 2.07 -7.46 4.54
C ALA A 41 2.85 -8.20 5.63
N ASN A 42 2.14 -8.71 6.65
CA ASN A 42 2.71 -9.45 7.77
C ASN A 42 3.28 -10.81 7.34
N GLN A 43 2.76 -11.41 6.27
CA GLN A 43 3.26 -12.67 5.72
C GLN A 43 4.54 -12.53 4.90
N VAL A 44 4.84 -11.33 4.37
CA VAL A 44 6.03 -11.11 3.55
C VAL A 44 7.26 -10.92 4.45
N ARG A 45 8.14 -11.93 4.49
CA ARG A 45 9.31 -12.01 5.39
C ARG A 45 10.18 -10.74 5.39
N PHE A 46 10.48 -10.19 4.21
CA PHE A 46 11.35 -9.00 4.08
C PHE A 46 10.67 -7.65 4.42
N LEU A 47 9.34 -7.65 4.56
CA LEU A 47 8.57 -6.51 5.05
C LEU A 47 8.35 -6.61 6.57
N GLY A 48 8.26 -7.84 7.08
CA GLY A 48 8.21 -8.16 8.51
C GLY A 48 9.54 -7.97 9.25
N ASN A 49 9.54 -8.30 10.54
CA ASN A 49 10.69 -8.14 11.43
C ASN A 49 11.84 -9.12 11.11
N ASP A 50 11.51 -10.29 10.55
CA ASP A 50 12.46 -11.38 10.29
C ASP A 50 13.31 -11.17 9.02
N GLY A 51 12.94 -10.20 8.19
CA GLY A 51 13.67 -9.81 6.99
C GLY A 51 15.02 -9.14 7.21
N ALA A 52 15.40 -8.89 8.47
CA ALA A 52 16.66 -8.25 8.86
C ALA A 52 17.78 -9.25 9.20
N HIS A 53 17.48 -10.56 9.21
CA HIS A 53 18.49 -11.60 9.38
C HIS A 53 18.93 -12.08 7.99
N ASP A 54 20.03 -11.48 7.51
CA ASP A 54 20.66 -11.56 6.17
C ASP A 54 21.18 -12.95 5.74
N GLU A 55 20.72 -14.06 6.33
CA GLU A 55 21.35 -15.38 6.08
C GLU A 55 20.73 -16.20 4.94
N ASP A 56 19.50 -15.91 4.50
CA ASP A 56 18.85 -16.61 3.38
C ASP A 56 18.28 -15.63 2.33
N ASP A 57 18.54 -15.90 1.05
CA ASP A 57 17.83 -15.24 -0.05
C ASP A 57 16.32 -15.52 0.06
N PRO A 58 15.45 -14.52 -0.18
CA PRO A 58 14.00 -14.75 -0.19
C PRO A 58 13.64 -15.70 -1.32
N ASP A 59 12.74 -16.64 -1.05
CA ASP A 59 12.25 -17.53 -2.09
C ASP A 59 11.40 -16.77 -3.13
N MET A 60 11.10 -17.42 -4.26
CA MET A 60 10.32 -16.79 -5.33
C MET A 60 8.91 -16.43 -4.90
N GLU A 61 8.33 -17.16 -3.94
CA GLU A 61 6.98 -16.94 -3.45
C GLU A 61 6.92 -15.67 -2.60
N ASP A 62 7.90 -15.48 -1.71
CA ASP A 62 8.09 -14.26 -0.92
C ASP A 62 8.27 -13.02 -1.82
N VAL A 63 9.07 -13.15 -2.89
CA VAL A 63 9.27 -12.06 -3.85
C VAL A 63 7.97 -11.73 -4.61
N ALA A 64 7.20 -12.75 -5.00
CA ALA A 64 5.90 -12.58 -5.65
C ALA A 64 4.87 -11.94 -4.72
N ASN A 65 4.77 -12.45 -3.49
CA ASN A 65 3.87 -11.92 -2.45
C ASN A 65 4.20 -10.46 -2.13
N GLY A 66 5.49 -10.14 -2.00
CA GLY A 66 5.92 -8.77 -1.77
C GLY A 66 5.64 -7.82 -2.95
N ARG A 67 5.77 -8.30 -4.19
CA ARG A 67 5.37 -7.54 -5.39
C ARG A 67 3.87 -7.24 -5.36
N ASP A 68 3.06 -8.27 -5.11
CA ASP A 68 1.60 -8.17 -5.16
C ASP A 68 1.08 -7.29 -4.03
N PHE A 69 1.64 -7.42 -2.83
CA PHE A 69 1.37 -6.50 -1.72
C PHE A 69 1.63 -5.04 -2.11
N VAL A 70 2.84 -4.72 -2.60
CA VAL A 70 3.18 -3.33 -2.97
C VAL A 70 2.23 -2.81 -4.05
N ARG A 71 1.89 -3.65 -5.04
CA ARG A 71 0.94 -3.27 -6.09
C ARG A 71 -0.44 -2.97 -5.50
N LEU A 72 -0.99 -3.87 -4.70
CA LEU A 72 -2.31 -3.71 -4.10
C LEU A 72 -2.38 -2.49 -3.19
N TYR A 73 -1.35 -2.27 -2.38
CA TYR A 73 -1.21 -1.06 -1.58
C TYR A 73 -1.24 0.21 -2.45
N LEU A 74 -0.44 0.29 -3.51
CA LEU A 74 -0.43 1.48 -4.39
C LEU A 74 -1.77 1.69 -5.10
N VAL A 75 -2.42 0.61 -5.53
CA VAL A 75 -3.75 0.67 -6.13
C VAL A 75 -4.75 1.23 -5.12
N TYR A 76 -4.75 0.74 -3.89
CA TYR A 76 -5.68 1.17 -2.87
C TYR A 76 -5.42 2.61 -2.41
N THR A 77 -4.16 2.98 -2.19
CA THR A 77 -3.79 4.30 -1.64
C THR A 77 -3.86 5.42 -2.67
N TYR A 78 -3.49 5.15 -3.93
CA TYR A 78 -3.39 6.21 -4.95
C TYR A 78 -4.40 6.06 -6.08
N GLU A 79 -4.49 4.87 -6.66
CA GLU A 79 -5.24 4.70 -7.90
C GLU A 79 -6.75 4.70 -7.67
N LEU A 80 -7.22 3.98 -6.66
CA LEU A 80 -8.62 3.82 -6.35
C LEU A 80 -9.28 5.15 -5.95
N PRO A 81 -8.72 5.99 -5.06
CA PRO A 81 -9.26 7.31 -4.76
C PRO A 81 -9.35 8.19 -6.01
N ALA A 82 -8.32 8.18 -6.87
CA ALA A 82 -8.32 8.95 -8.11
C ALA A 82 -9.41 8.46 -9.10
N ARG A 83 -9.62 7.14 -9.21
CA ARG A 83 -10.69 6.55 -10.03
C ARG A 83 -12.07 6.95 -9.50
N ILE A 84 -12.28 6.91 -8.19
CA ILE A 84 -13.53 7.33 -7.55
C ILE A 84 -13.79 8.82 -7.79
N ALA A 85 -12.79 9.68 -7.57
CA ALA A 85 -12.92 11.12 -7.80
C ALA A 85 -13.32 11.46 -9.25
N ARG A 86 -12.71 10.76 -10.23
CA ARG A 86 -13.09 10.89 -11.65
C ARG A 86 -14.54 10.46 -11.90
N ALA A 87 -14.99 9.37 -11.29
CA ALA A 87 -16.36 8.88 -11.46
C ALA A 87 -17.40 9.82 -10.82
N VAL A 88 -17.09 10.42 -9.66
CA VAL A 88 -17.95 11.42 -9.01
C VAL A 88 -18.06 12.67 -9.88
N LYS A 89 -16.93 13.23 -10.32
CA LYS A 89 -16.91 14.41 -11.21
C LYS A 89 -17.73 14.20 -12.48
N ALA A 90 -17.55 13.05 -13.14
CA ALA A 90 -18.32 12.72 -14.35
C ALA A 90 -19.83 12.62 -14.11
N ARG A 91 -20.27 12.27 -12.89
CA ARG A 91 -21.69 12.26 -12.51
C ARG A 91 -22.23 13.67 -12.26
N GLU A 92 -21.43 14.54 -11.65
CA GLU A 92 -21.79 15.95 -11.42
C GLU A 92 -21.94 16.70 -12.74
N ASP A 93 -20.98 16.55 -13.66
CA ASP A 93 -21.00 17.17 -14.98
C ASP A 93 -22.29 16.77 -15.75
N ARG A 94 -22.68 15.49 -15.68
CA ARG A 94 -23.93 15.00 -16.29
C ARG A 94 -25.20 15.57 -15.67
N LYS A 95 -25.20 15.94 -14.39
CA LYS A 95 -26.35 16.58 -13.74
C LYS A 95 -26.51 18.03 -14.19
N ILE A 96 -25.39 18.75 -14.37
CA ILE A 96 -25.38 20.14 -14.85
C ILE A 96 -25.92 20.22 -16.28
N THR A 97 -25.49 19.32 -17.18
CA THR A 97 -25.96 19.31 -18.59
C THR A 97 -27.44 18.95 -18.75
N LYS A 98 -28.08 18.32 -17.75
CA LYS A 98 -29.51 17.96 -17.80
C LYS A 98 -30.43 19.00 -17.15
N ALA A 99 -29.85 19.99 -16.46
CA ALA A 99 -30.59 21.00 -15.71
C ALA A 99 -30.63 22.37 -16.41
N GLY A 100 -29.96 22.53 -17.56
CA GLY A 100 -30.06 23.67 -18.47
C GLY A 100 -30.67 23.24 -19.79
#